data_AF-A0A846QKG1-F1
#
_entry.id   AF-A0A846QKG1-F1
#
_cell.length_a   1.000
_cell.length_b   1.000
_cell.length_c   1.000
_cell.angle_alpha   90.00
_cell.angle_beta   90.00
_cell.angle_gamma   90.00
#
_symmetry.space_group_name_H-M   'P 1'
#
loop_
_entity.id
_entity.type
_entity.pdbx_description
1 polymer ?
#
loop_
_entity_poly.entity_id
_entity_poly.type
_entity_poly.pdbx_seq_one_letter_code
_entity_poly.pdbx_strand_id
1 'polypeptide(L)'
;MNLTFEIAGPSCDLALHPISEKTAQRIREQGRDIYKQKYLSWWRKGNTATYGMRFGDDSNVRVLTNDTPVKFDESLITRDVIEIRRRLYLNSKAKFLAVLGFDDEYCKFQWMWHDVKDFDPTLFSFSVQRWDRVMGEPNYFVIDNVMYDGRWADEEDWCDPSGFTLIDPIVIDLKTVRQDVEREQRAKN
;
A
#
# COMPACT_ATOMS: atom_id res chain seq x y z
N MET A 1 8.96 -28.33 3.81
CA MET A 1 7.89 -28.28 2.79
C MET A 1 7.96 -26.92 2.11
N ASN A 2 7.53 -26.82 0.85
CA ASN A 2 7.38 -25.52 0.21
C ASN A 2 6.08 -24.89 0.68
N LEU A 3 6.13 -23.63 1.08
CA LEU A 3 4.98 -22.83 1.48
C LEU A 3 4.86 -21.67 0.50
N THR A 4 3.65 -21.42 0.00
CA THR A 4 3.36 -20.28 -0.87
C THR A 4 2.18 -19.52 -0.31
N PHE A 5 2.33 -18.20 -0.17
CA PHE A 5 1.23 -17.27 0.02
C PHE A 5 0.99 -16.55 -1.31
N GLU A 6 -0.23 -16.65 -1.84
CA GLU A 6 -0.65 -16.02 -3.08
C GLU A 6 -1.83 -15.08 -2.80
N ILE A 7 -1.77 -13.89 -3.39
CA ILE A 7 -2.91 -12.98 -3.46
C ILE A 7 -3.08 -12.51 -4.91
N ALA A 8 -4.31 -12.60 -5.42
CA ALA A 8 -4.71 -12.03 -6.70
C ALA A 8 -5.78 -10.97 -6.46
N GLY A 9 -5.71 -9.84 -7.16
CA GLY A 9 -6.57 -8.70 -6.89
C GLY A 9 -6.07 -7.42 -7.54
N PRO A 10 -6.69 -6.26 -7.25
CA PRO A 10 -6.10 -4.98 -7.62
C PRO A 10 -4.77 -4.76 -6.90
N SER A 11 -3.77 -4.33 -7.67
CA SER A 11 -2.50 -3.83 -7.15
C SER A 11 -2.48 -2.31 -7.22
N CYS A 12 -1.62 -1.71 -6.41
CA CYS A 12 -1.41 -0.28 -6.41
C CYS A 12 0.08 0.06 -6.41
N ASP A 13 0.45 1.10 -7.15
CA ASP A 13 1.75 1.78 -7.10
C ASP A 13 1.46 3.25 -6.82
N LEU A 14 1.29 3.56 -5.53
CA LEU A 14 0.88 4.88 -5.07
C LEU A 14 2.06 5.58 -4.42
N ALA A 15 2.32 6.81 -4.84
CA ALA A 15 3.39 7.61 -4.29
C ALA A 15 2.86 8.80 -3.50
N LEU A 16 3.37 8.96 -2.28
CA LEU A 16 3.00 10.04 -1.36
C LEU A 16 4.13 11.07 -1.27
N HIS A 17 3.97 12.18 -2.00
CA HIS A 17 5.06 13.13 -2.22
C HIS A 17 4.84 14.48 -1.54
N PRO A 18 5.84 15.02 -0.81
CA PRO A 18 5.78 16.39 -0.35
C PRO A 18 5.96 17.35 -1.54
N ILE A 19 5.03 18.30 -1.68
CA ILE A 19 5.02 19.22 -2.82
C ILE A 19 4.93 20.68 -2.37
N SER A 20 5.35 21.58 -3.28
CA SER A 20 5.19 23.03 -3.09
C SER A 20 3.75 23.48 -3.30
N GLU A 21 3.42 24.66 -2.78
CA GLU A 21 2.10 25.31 -2.98
C GLU A 21 1.81 25.56 -4.46
N LYS A 22 2.82 25.97 -5.24
CA LYS A 22 2.72 26.12 -6.70
C LYS A 22 2.39 24.79 -7.40
N THR A 23 3.01 23.69 -6.97
CA THR A 23 2.73 22.36 -7.51
C THR A 23 1.31 21.90 -7.15
N ALA A 24 0.89 22.14 -5.90
CA ALA A 24 -0.45 21.81 -5.43
C ALA A 24 -1.53 22.53 -6.24
N GLN A 25 -1.34 23.83 -6.51
CA GLN A 25 -2.24 24.60 -7.36
C GLN A 25 -2.31 24.04 -8.78
N ARG A 26 -1.16 23.74 -9.40
CA ARG A 26 -1.11 23.15 -10.75
C ARG A 26 -1.82 21.80 -10.83
N ILE A 27 -1.68 20.95 -9.82
CA ILE A 27 -2.40 19.66 -9.76
C ILE A 27 -3.91 19.91 -9.72
N ARG A 28 -4.37 20.84 -8.87
CA ARG A 28 -5.80 21.18 -8.76
C ARG A 28 -6.37 21.77 -10.06
N GLU A 29 -5.60 22.58 -10.77
CA GLU A 29 -6.02 23.20 -12.04
C GLU A 29 -6.04 22.20 -13.21
N GLN A 30 -5.12 21.24 -13.23
CA GLN A 30 -4.92 20.35 -14.38
C GLN A 30 -5.55 18.96 -14.18
N GLY A 31 -5.82 18.56 -12.94
CA GLY A 31 -6.27 17.21 -12.63
C GLY A 31 -5.35 16.16 -13.25
N ARG A 32 -5.95 15.15 -13.90
CA ARG A 32 -5.25 14.03 -14.55
C ARG A 32 -4.30 14.47 -15.68
N ASP A 33 -4.48 15.65 -16.27
CA ASP A 33 -3.53 16.16 -17.29
C ASP A 33 -2.16 16.46 -16.70
N ILE A 34 -2.02 16.53 -15.36
CA ILE A 34 -0.72 16.64 -14.73
C ILE A 34 0.20 15.52 -15.20
N TYR A 35 -0.28 14.27 -15.34
CA TYR A 35 0.53 13.11 -15.72
C TYR A 35 1.16 13.19 -17.11
N LYS A 36 0.63 14.03 -18.00
CA LYS A 36 1.17 14.24 -19.36
C LYS A 36 2.41 15.13 -19.36
N GLN A 37 2.75 15.77 -18.24
CA GLN A 37 3.91 16.64 -18.20
C GLN A 37 5.22 15.87 -18.19
N LYS A 38 6.19 16.37 -18.96
CA LYS A 38 7.52 15.80 -19.26
C LYS A 38 8.33 15.31 -18.04
N TYR A 39 7.96 15.72 -16.83
CA TYR A 39 8.69 15.40 -15.61
C TYR A 39 8.05 14.32 -14.74
N LEU A 40 6.82 13.84 -15.00
CA LEU A 40 6.12 12.94 -14.07
C LEU A 40 6.67 11.53 -13.89
N SER A 41 7.75 11.17 -14.58
CA SER A 41 8.60 10.08 -14.06
C SER A 41 9.06 10.34 -12.61
N TRP A 42 8.95 11.56 -12.08
CA TRP A 42 9.24 11.89 -10.69
C TRP A 42 8.34 11.21 -9.66
N TRP A 43 7.09 10.84 -9.98
CA TRP A 43 6.23 10.23 -8.96
C TRP A 43 6.74 8.82 -8.56
N ARG A 44 7.41 8.13 -9.49
CA ARG A 44 8.19 6.91 -9.20
C ARG A 44 9.62 7.17 -8.72
N LYS A 45 10.11 8.41 -8.73
CA LYS A 45 11.47 8.74 -8.27
C LYS A 45 11.46 8.99 -6.77
N GLY A 46 12.08 8.07 -6.03
CA GLY A 46 12.36 8.18 -4.60
C GLY A 46 11.70 7.09 -3.77
N ASN A 47 11.98 7.08 -2.47
CA ASN A 47 11.50 6.06 -1.52
C ASN A 47 10.10 6.37 -0.96
N THR A 48 9.25 7.02 -1.74
CA THR A 48 7.90 7.47 -1.34
C THR A 48 6.78 6.74 -2.08
N ALA A 49 7.13 5.88 -3.03
CA ALA A 49 6.21 4.94 -3.67
C ALA A 49 5.95 3.76 -2.73
N THR A 50 4.70 3.36 -2.65
CA THR A 50 4.25 2.10 -2.05
C THR A 50 3.69 1.27 -3.18
N TYR A 51 4.42 0.22 -3.54
CA TYR A 51 3.93 -0.81 -4.42
C TYR A 51 3.42 -1.97 -3.56
N GLY A 52 2.24 -2.47 -3.85
CA GLY A 52 1.64 -3.53 -3.05
C GLY A 52 0.28 -3.95 -3.58
N MET A 53 -0.27 -4.98 -2.94
CA MET A 53 -1.58 -5.51 -3.28
C MET A 53 -2.65 -4.85 -2.42
N ARG A 54 -3.69 -4.31 -3.05
CA ARG A 54 -4.90 -3.93 -2.33
C ARG A 54 -5.50 -5.21 -1.74
N PHE A 55 -5.94 -5.12 -0.49
CA PHE A 55 -6.64 -6.20 0.19
C PHE A 55 -8.06 -5.77 0.53
N GLY A 56 -9.04 -6.49 0.00
CA GLY A 56 -10.46 -6.24 0.16
C GLY A 56 -11.31 -7.34 -0.48
N ASP A 57 -12.62 -7.08 -0.63
CA ASP A 57 -13.60 -8.06 -1.12
C ASP A 57 -13.35 -8.56 -2.57
N ASP A 58 -12.53 -7.83 -3.33
CA ASP A 58 -12.13 -8.12 -4.71
C ASP A 58 -10.80 -8.91 -4.80
N SER A 59 -10.22 -9.24 -3.66
CA SER A 59 -8.99 -10.01 -3.54
C SER A 59 -9.28 -11.50 -3.35
N ASN A 60 -8.40 -12.35 -3.88
CA ASN A 60 -8.42 -13.79 -3.70
C ASN A 60 -7.11 -14.23 -3.05
N VAL A 61 -7.20 -14.75 -1.82
CA VAL A 61 -6.05 -15.24 -1.07
C VAL A 61 -5.98 -16.76 -1.14
N ARG A 62 -4.79 -17.29 -1.37
CA ARG A 62 -4.51 -18.73 -1.37
C ARG A 62 -3.22 -19.02 -0.63
N VAL A 63 -3.25 -20.01 0.25
CA VAL A 63 -2.04 -20.55 0.88
C VAL A 63 -1.86 -21.98 0.42
N LEU A 64 -0.66 -22.34 -0.01
CA LEU A 64 -0.33 -23.66 -0.53
C LEU A 64 0.83 -24.26 0.24
N THR A 65 0.73 -25.54 0.60
CA THR A 65 1.84 -26.36 1.11
C THR A 65 2.14 -27.46 0.11
N ASN A 66 3.36 -27.49 -0.44
CA ASN A 66 3.73 -28.36 -1.57
C ASN A 66 2.65 -28.35 -2.68
N ASP A 67 2.29 -27.15 -3.14
CA ASP A 67 1.28 -26.90 -4.19
C ASP A 67 -0.16 -27.35 -3.86
N THR A 68 -0.41 -27.80 -2.63
CA THR A 68 -1.74 -28.18 -2.17
C THR A 68 -2.37 -27.03 -1.38
N PRO A 69 -3.56 -26.52 -1.77
CA PRO A 69 -4.24 -25.48 -1.01
C PRO A 69 -4.56 -25.91 0.42
N VAL A 70 -4.26 -25.04 1.37
CA VAL A 70 -4.60 -25.21 2.80
C VAL A 70 -5.55 -24.11 3.24
N LYS A 71 -6.30 -24.36 4.31
CA LYS A 71 -7.18 -23.35 4.90
C LYS A 71 -6.33 -22.24 5.52
N PHE A 72 -6.76 -21.01 5.31
CA PHE A 72 -6.17 -19.81 5.87
C PHE A 72 -7.28 -18.87 6.35
N ASP A 73 -7.07 -18.25 7.50
CA ASP A 73 -7.97 -17.23 8.04
C ASP A 73 -7.47 -15.86 7.59
N GLU A 74 -8.15 -15.26 6.62
CA GLU A 74 -7.76 -13.96 6.05
C GLU A 74 -7.82 -12.80 7.04
N SER A 75 -8.52 -12.96 8.18
CA SER A 75 -8.49 -11.95 9.24
C SER A 75 -7.10 -11.73 9.83
N LEU A 76 -6.17 -12.69 9.66
CA LEU A 76 -4.78 -12.56 10.06
C LEU A 76 -4.02 -11.48 9.30
N ILE A 77 -4.41 -11.19 8.05
CA ILE A 77 -3.78 -10.17 7.20
C ILE A 77 -3.92 -8.78 7.84
N THR A 78 -5.12 -8.48 8.34
CA THR A 78 -5.47 -7.15 8.88
C THR A 78 -5.42 -7.07 10.40
N ARG A 79 -4.84 -8.08 11.06
CA ARG A 79 -4.67 -8.11 12.51
C ARG A 79 -3.77 -6.98 13.00
N ASP A 80 -2.61 -6.82 12.36
CA ASP A 80 -1.55 -5.90 12.76
C ASP A 80 -1.28 -4.88 11.64
N VAL A 81 -2.16 -3.88 11.51
CA VAL A 81 -2.06 -2.88 10.43
C VAL A 81 -1.32 -1.63 10.88
N ILE A 82 -0.34 -1.21 10.08
CA ILE A 82 0.40 0.02 10.28
C ILE A 82 -0.34 1.15 9.56
N GLU A 83 -0.77 2.19 10.29
CA GLU A 83 -1.18 3.43 9.64
C GLU A 83 0.04 4.07 8.97
N ILE A 84 -0.08 4.40 7.67
CA ILE A 84 1.02 5.03 6.92
C ILE A 84 1.62 6.13 7.75
N ARG A 85 2.95 6.11 7.85
CA ARG A 85 3.82 6.88 8.74
C ARG A 85 3.43 8.37 8.80
N ARG A 86 2.37 8.68 9.56
CA ARG A 86 1.86 10.02 9.80
C ARG A 86 3.00 10.91 10.29
N ARG A 87 3.86 10.38 11.15
CA ARG A 87 4.99 11.11 11.75
C ARG A 87 5.99 11.66 10.72
N LEU A 88 6.31 10.94 9.64
CA LEU A 88 7.32 11.40 8.69
C LEU A 88 6.86 12.72 8.02
N TYR A 89 5.62 12.76 7.55
CA TYR A 89 5.08 13.92 6.84
C TYR A 89 4.56 14.99 7.80
N LEU A 90 3.92 14.61 8.91
CA LEU A 90 3.40 15.57 9.89
C LEU A 90 4.52 16.36 10.56
N ASN A 91 5.67 15.72 10.83
CA ASN A 91 6.84 16.39 11.40
C ASN A 91 7.68 17.14 10.35
N SER A 92 7.42 16.94 9.06
CA SER A 92 8.10 17.66 7.99
C SER A 92 7.65 19.13 7.94
N LYS A 93 8.43 19.99 7.26
CA LYS A 93 8.03 21.37 6.95
C LYS A 93 7.11 21.47 5.73
N ALA A 94 6.75 20.35 5.11
CA ALA A 94 5.86 20.37 3.94
C ALA A 94 4.48 20.91 4.33
N LYS A 95 3.89 21.67 3.40
CA LYS A 95 2.50 22.17 3.50
C LYS A 95 1.51 21.21 2.84
N PHE A 96 1.90 20.63 1.70
CA PHE A 96 1.02 19.79 0.90
C PHE A 96 1.69 18.45 0.58
N LEU A 97 0.87 17.41 0.46
CA LEU A 97 1.25 16.14 -0.16
C LEU A 97 0.48 15.95 -1.47
N ALA A 98 1.09 15.26 -2.43
CA ALA A 98 0.42 14.70 -3.59
C ALA A 98 0.33 13.17 -3.43
N VAL A 99 -0.82 12.60 -3.76
CA VAL A 99 -0.97 11.17 -4.06
C VAL A 99 -1.06 11.03 -5.57
N LEU A 100 -0.18 10.22 -6.13
CA LEU A 100 -0.05 9.98 -7.56
C LEU A 100 0.19 8.49 -7.80
N GLY A 101 -0.35 7.93 -8.87
CA GLY A 101 -0.13 6.51 -9.18
C GLY A 101 -1.35 5.86 -9.83
N PHE A 102 -1.46 4.55 -9.66
CA PHE A 102 -2.63 3.74 -10.02
C PHE A 102 -2.97 2.79 -8.87
N ASP A 103 -4.20 2.30 -8.84
CA ASP A 103 -4.73 1.45 -7.77
C ASP A 103 -5.71 0.35 -8.21
N ASP A 104 -5.92 0.18 -9.50
CA ASP A 104 -6.94 -0.70 -10.06
C ASP A 104 -6.37 -1.77 -11.00
N GLU A 105 -5.05 -1.91 -11.10
CA GLU A 105 -4.43 -2.87 -12.02
C GLU A 105 -4.44 -4.27 -11.42
N TYR A 106 -5.20 -5.19 -12.06
CA TYR A 106 -5.37 -6.54 -11.56
C TYR A 106 -4.09 -7.36 -11.73
N CYS A 107 -3.61 -7.93 -10.64
CA CYS A 107 -2.30 -8.57 -10.53
C CYS A 107 -2.33 -9.76 -9.59
N LYS A 108 -1.21 -10.48 -9.54
CA LYS A 108 -1.00 -11.64 -8.68
C LYS A 108 0.39 -11.56 -8.08
N PHE A 109 0.46 -11.63 -6.75
CA PHE A 109 1.71 -11.63 -6.00
C PHE A 109 1.86 -12.96 -5.27
N GLN A 110 3.08 -13.47 -5.27
CA GLN A 110 3.43 -14.70 -4.56
C GLN A 110 4.67 -14.50 -3.69
N TRP A 111 4.61 -15.03 -2.48
CA TRP A 111 5.73 -15.16 -1.56
C TRP A 111 5.92 -16.64 -1.27
N MET A 112 7.15 -17.12 -1.40
CA MET A 112 7.47 -18.55 -1.32
C MET A 112 8.59 -18.80 -0.31
N TRP A 113 8.40 -19.81 0.53
CA TRP A 113 9.39 -20.27 1.51
C TRP A 113 9.69 -21.75 1.28
N HIS A 114 10.95 -22.10 1.38
CA HIS A 114 11.46 -23.46 1.31
C HIS A 114 11.74 -24.01 2.70
N ASP A 115 11.74 -25.34 2.80
CA ASP A 115 12.12 -26.06 4.01
C ASP A 115 11.33 -25.69 5.28
N VAL A 116 10.08 -25.22 5.13
CA VAL A 116 9.17 -24.98 6.25
C VAL A 116 8.85 -26.31 6.94
N LYS A 117 9.00 -26.33 8.27
CA LYS A 117 8.61 -27.45 9.13
C LYS A 117 7.30 -27.09 9.81
N ASP A 118 6.43 -28.09 9.99
CA ASP A 118 5.18 -27.98 10.75
C ASP A 118 4.40 -26.69 10.46
N PHE A 119 3.71 -26.65 9.31
CA PHE A 119 2.96 -25.48 8.88
C PHE A 119 1.95 -25.04 9.95
N ASP A 120 2.04 -23.77 10.34
CA ASP A 120 1.11 -23.10 11.24
C ASP A 120 0.74 -21.73 10.64
N PRO A 121 -0.53 -21.51 10.24
CA PRO A 121 -0.94 -20.25 9.63
C PRO A 121 -0.82 -19.05 10.57
N THR A 122 -0.70 -19.25 11.88
CA THR A 122 -0.56 -18.15 12.85
C THR A 122 0.83 -17.51 12.85
N LEU A 123 1.82 -18.18 12.24
CA LEU A 123 3.20 -17.70 12.11
C LEU A 123 3.37 -16.69 10.96
N PHE A 124 2.34 -16.46 10.14
CA PHE A 124 2.37 -15.38 9.17
C PHE A 124 2.40 -14.01 9.85
N SER A 125 3.21 -13.12 9.29
CA SER A 125 3.28 -11.71 9.67
C SER A 125 3.19 -10.87 8.41
N PHE A 126 2.34 -9.84 8.43
CA PHE A 126 2.04 -9.04 7.24
C PHE A 126 2.51 -7.60 7.45
N SER A 127 3.21 -7.06 6.47
CA SER A 127 3.47 -5.63 6.36
C SER A 127 2.29 -5.00 5.65
N VAL A 128 1.27 -4.60 6.42
CA VAL A 128 0.06 -3.97 5.88
C VAL A 128 0.01 -2.50 6.21
N GLN A 129 -0.23 -1.68 5.20
CA GLN A 129 -0.42 -0.24 5.32
C GLN A 129 -1.90 0.13 5.23
N ARG A 130 -2.37 1.02 6.12
CA ARG A 130 -3.71 1.59 6.07
C ARG A 130 -3.74 2.94 5.35
N TRP A 131 -4.40 3.00 4.19
CA TRP A 131 -4.49 4.14 3.29
C TRP A 131 -5.85 4.85 3.33
N ASP A 132 -6.78 4.43 4.19
CA ASP A 132 -8.19 4.86 4.14
C ASP A 132 -8.38 6.37 4.06
N ARG A 133 -7.62 7.12 4.87
CA ARG A 133 -7.71 8.58 4.93
C ARG A 133 -6.96 9.30 3.81
N VAL A 134 -6.01 8.61 3.21
CA VAL A 134 -5.25 9.13 2.06
C VAL A 134 -6.10 9.02 0.81
N MET A 135 -6.78 7.88 0.64
CA MET A 135 -7.63 7.60 -0.51
C MET A 135 -9.08 8.05 -0.33
N GLY A 136 -9.54 8.28 0.90
CA GLY A 136 -10.92 8.63 1.20
C GLY A 136 -11.89 7.44 1.18
N GLU A 137 -11.38 6.22 1.16
CA GLU A 137 -12.15 4.98 1.12
C GLU A 137 -11.96 4.18 2.42
N PRO A 138 -13.02 3.64 3.03
CA PRO A 138 -12.88 2.81 4.23
C PRO A 138 -12.14 1.51 3.91
N ASN A 139 -11.34 1.02 4.87
CA ASN A 139 -10.65 -0.28 4.79
C ASN A 139 -9.73 -0.41 3.56
N TYR A 140 -9.05 0.69 3.20
CA TYR A 140 -8.08 0.66 2.13
C TYR A 140 -6.76 0.12 2.68
N PHE A 141 -6.59 -1.19 2.59
CA PHE A 141 -5.38 -1.88 3.03
C PHE A 141 -4.49 -2.22 1.84
N VAL A 142 -3.19 -1.99 2.02
CA VAL A 142 -2.15 -2.36 1.03
C VAL A 142 -1.17 -3.31 1.70
N ILE A 143 -1.08 -4.53 1.17
CA ILE A 143 -0.07 -5.52 1.57
C ILE A 143 1.20 -5.21 0.78
N ASP A 144 2.25 -4.82 1.50
CA ASP A 144 3.57 -4.51 0.97
C ASP A 144 4.45 -5.76 0.96
N ASN A 145 4.41 -6.52 2.06
CA ASN A 145 5.19 -7.75 2.17
C ASN A 145 4.57 -8.78 3.13
N VAL A 146 4.95 -10.04 2.96
CA VAL A 146 4.58 -11.16 3.84
C VAL A 146 5.84 -11.83 4.38
N MET A 147 5.84 -12.13 5.67
CA MET A 147 6.86 -12.94 6.34
C MET A 147 6.20 -14.18 6.96
N TYR A 148 6.98 -15.24 7.11
CA TYR A 148 6.56 -16.45 7.80
C TYR A 148 7.59 -16.80 8.88
N ASP A 149 7.14 -16.97 10.12
CA ASP A 149 8.00 -17.28 11.28
C ASP A 149 9.20 -16.31 11.41
N GLY A 150 8.93 -15.01 11.21
CA GLY A 150 9.93 -13.95 11.25
C GLY A 150 10.93 -13.94 10.08
N ARG A 151 10.74 -14.77 9.05
CA ARG A 151 11.58 -14.84 7.86
C ARG A 151 10.92 -14.21 6.64
N TRP A 152 11.73 -13.49 5.86
CA TRP A 152 11.39 -13.09 4.49
C TRP A 152 11.19 -14.32 3.61
N ALA A 153 10.42 -14.16 2.54
CA ALA A 153 10.30 -15.17 1.50
C ALA A 153 11.66 -15.47 0.88
N ASP A 154 11.88 -16.73 0.53
CA ASP A 154 13.07 -17.15 -0.21
C ASP A 154 12.96 -16.74 -1.69
N GLU A 155 11.74 -16.72 -2.22
CA GLU A 155 11.40 -16.24 -3.57
C GLU A 155 10.12 -15.38 -3.57
N GLU A 156 10.10 -14.36 -4.43
CA GLU A 156 8.95 -13.49 -4.65
C GLU A 156 8.65 -13.40 -6.15
N ASP A 157 7.39 -13.58 -6.53
CA ASP A 157 6.92 -13.41 -7.91
C ASP A 157 5.83 -12.34 -7.92
N TRP A 158 6.20 -11.16 -8.42
CA TRP A 158 5.33 -10.01 -8.55
C TRP A 158 5.09 -9.77 -10.02
N CYS A 159 3.84 -9.52 -10.40
CA CYS A 159 3.54 -9.05 -11.75
C CYS A 159 4.32 -7.75 -12.04
N ASP A 160 4.73 -7.57 -13.30
CA ASP A 160 5.14 -6.27 -13.84
C ASP A 160 3.90 -5.58 -14.44
N PRO A 161 3.28 -4.63 -13.73
CA PRO A 161 2.11 -3.93 -14.22
C PRO A 161 2.47 -3.14 -15.49
N SER A 162 1.61 -3.20 -16.50
CA SER A 162 1.85 -2.69 -17.85
C SER A 162 0.69 -1.87 -18.44
N GLY A 163 -0.45 -1.80 -17.73
CA GLY A 163 -1.70 -1.20 -18.18
C GLY A 163 -2.24 -0.09 -17.28
N PHE A 164 -1.37 0.80 -16.80
CA PHE A 164 -1.69 1.78 -15.75
C PHE A 164 -2.89 2.70 -16.07
N THR A 165 -4.01 2.53 -15.37
CA THR A 165 -5.04 3.56 -15.24
C THR A 165 -4.67 4.46 -14.07
N LEU A 166 -4.20 5.68 -14.36
CA LEU A 166 -3.75 6.59 -13.31
C LEU A 166 -4.94 7.20 -12.56
N ILE A 167 -4.86 7.22 -11.23
CA ILE A 167 -5.85 7.85 -10.36
C ILE A 167 -5.91 9.35 -10.62
N ASP A 168 -7.03 9.98 -10.27
CA ASP A 168 -7.05 11.43 -10.16
C ASP A 168 -6.10 11.87 -9.04
N PRO A 169 -5.19 12.82 -9.31
CA PRO A 169 -4.15 13.18 -8.35
C PRO A 169 -4.78 13.86 -7.13
N ILE A 170 -4.46 13.35 -5.94
CA ILE A 170 -5.02 13.86 -4.68
C ILE A 170 -4.04 14.85 -4.07
N VAL A 171 -4.52 16.02 -3.67
CA VAL A 171 -3.72 17.02 -2.94
C VAL A 171 -4.19 17.11 -1.49
N ILE A 172 -3.31 16.73 -0.57
CA ILE A 172 -3.60 16.73 0.87
C ILE A 172 -2.97 17.97 1.51
N ASP A 173 -3.76 18.74 2.26
CA ASP A 173 -3.26 19.85 3.09
C ASP A 173 -2.82 19.33 4.47
N LEU A 174 -1.50 19.35 4.73
CA LEU A 174 -0.95 18.86 5.99
C LEU A 174 -1.34 19.73 7.19
N LYS A 175 -1.74 20.98 7.00
CA LYS A 175 -2.26 21.80 8.11
C LYS A 175 -3.56 21.18 8.65
N THR A 176 -4.47 20.80 7.75
CA THR A 176 -5.73 20.14 8.12
C THR A 176 -5.45 18.81 8.80
N VAL A 177 -4.58 17.98 8.21
CA VAL A 177 -4.24 16.67 8.80
C VAL A 177 -3.60 16.81 10.20
N ARG A 178 -2.71 17.80 10.39
CA ARG A 178 -2.12 18.08 11.72
C ARG A 178 -3.20 18.45 12.75
N GLN A 179 -4.15 19.31 12.37
CA GLN A 179 -5.26 19.69 13.24
C GLN A 179 -6.17 18.50 13.57
N ASP A 180 -6.43 17.61 12.62
CA ASP A 180 -7.20 16.39 12.86
C ASP A 180 -6.52 15.48 13.88
N VAL A 181 -5.21 15.26 13.71
CA VAL A 181 -4.42 14.43 14.63
C VAL A 181 -4.37 15.04 16.04
N GLU A 182 -4.20 16.36 16.17
CA GLU A 182 -4.25 17.04 17.46
C GLU A 182 -5.62 16.88 18.14
N ARG A 183 -6.72 17.00 17.38
CA ARG A 183 -8.08 16.80 17.91
C ARG A 183 -8.30 15.37 18.40
N GLU A 184 -7.84 14.37 17.65
CA GLU A 184 -7.93 12.96 18.06
C GLU A 184 -7.14 12.65 19.31
N GLN A 185 -5.94 13.22 19.45
CA GLN A 185 -5.13 13.04 20.65
C GLN A 185 -5.81 13.65 21.88
N ARG A 186 -6.45 14.81 21.73
CA ARG A 186 -7.23 15.42 22.82
C ARG A 186 -8.48 14.64 23.20
N ALA A 187 -9.12 13.97 22.24
CA ALA A 187 -10.32 13.17 22.50
C ALA A 187 -10.02 11.82 23.19
N LYS A 188 -8.76 11.36 23.12
CA LYS A 188 -8.29 10.10 23.74
C LYS A 188 -7.69 10.30 25.13
N ASN A 189 -7.41 11.53 25.53
CA ASN A 189 -6.87 11.92 26.84
C ASN A 189 -7.97 12.49 27.72
#